data_AF-A0A7K4SIQ5-F1
#
_entry.id   AF-A0A7K4SIQ5-F1
#
_cell.length_a   1.000
_cell.length_b   1.000
_cell.length_c   1.000
_cell.angle_alpha   90.00
_cell.angle_beta   90.00
_cell.angle_gamma   90.00
#
_symmetry.space_group_name_H-M   'P 1'
#
loop_
_entity.id
_entity.type
_entity.pdbx_description
1 polymer ?
#
loop_
_entity_poly.entity_id
_entity_poly.type
_entity_poly.pdbx_seq_one_letter_code
_entity_poly.pdbx_strand_id
1 'polypeptide(L)' 'QELDLLDATNTIFKLLGPVLVKQDMDEAKATVGKRLDYITGEIKRYEQQMQELERRSEQQREALGKLQQELQRAQGKA' A
#
# COMPACT_ATOMS: atom_id res chain seq x y z
N GLN A 1 12.75 -14.96 7.53
CA GLN A 1 12.36 -16.30 8.00
C GLN A 1 13.25 -17.38 7.41
N GLU A 2 13.25 -17.69 6.11
CA GLU A 2 14.17 -18.72 5.57
C GLU A 2 15.65 -18.32 5.67
N LEU A 3 15.99 -17.07 5.35
CA LEU A 3 17.36 -16.53 5.49
C LEU A 3 17.89 -16.56 6.93
N ASP A 4 17.01 -16.65 7.92
CA ASP A 4 17.38 -16.66 9.34
C ASP A 4 17.73 -18.07 9.83
N LEU A 5 17.37 -19.10 9.05
CA LEU A 5 17.66 -20.51 9.35
C LEU A 5 18.97 -20.99 8.71
N LEU A 6 19.58 -20.18 7.85
CA LEU A 6 20.79 -20.53 7.12
C LEU A 6 22.05 -20.21 7.92
N ASP A 7 23.05 -21.08 7.78
CA ASP A 7 24.38 -20.91 8.38
C ASP A 7 25.46 -20.61 7.32
N ALA A 8 26.71 -20.43 7.77
CA ALA A 8 27.83 -20.06 6.91
C ALA A 8 28.22 -21.13 5.87
N THR A 9 27.71 -22.35 5.98
CA THR A 9 27.95 -23.42 5.00
C THR A 9 26.98 -23.36 3.82
N ASN A 10 25.87 -22.64 3.97
CA ASN A 10 24.89 -22.48 2.91
C ASN A 10 25.34 -21.41 1.90
N THR A 11 25.17 -21.71 0.61
CA THR A 11 25.44 -20.73 -0.45
C THR A 11 24.15 -20.09 -0.91
N ILE A 12 24.11 -18.75 -0.93
CA ILE A 12 22.99 -17.99 -1.45
C ILE A 12 23.23 -17.59 -2.90
N PHE A 13 22.16 -17.70 -3.69
CA PHE A 13 22.12 -17.20 -5.05
C PHE A 13 20.93 -16.26 -5.25
N LYS A 14 21.14 -15.25 -6.08
CA LYS A 14 20.12 -14.31 -6.53
C LYS A 14 19.82 -14.53 -8.00
N LEU A 15 18.55 -14.73 -8.33
CA LEU A 15 18.08 -14.78 -9.72
C LEU A 15 17.85 -13.35 -10.23
N LEU A 16 18.54 -12.99 -11.31
CA LEU A 16 18.43 -11.72 -12.02
C LEU A 16 18.15 -11.99 -13.50
N GLY A 17 16.88 -11.89 -13.90
CA GLY A 17 16.46 -12.29 -15.24
C GLY A 17 16.82 -13.76 -15.49
N PRO A 18 17.51 -14.10 -16.61
CA PRO A 18 17.91 -15.47 -16.90
C PRO A 18 19.18 -15.93 -16.15
N VAL A 19 19.79 -15.09 -15.31
CA VAL A 19 21.11 -15.37 -14.70
C VAL A 19 20.96 -15.60 -13.20
N LEU A 20 21.69 -16.60 -12.69
CA LEU A 20 21.82 -16.90 -11.26
C LEU A 20 23.21 -16.47 -10.77
N VAL A 21 23.27 -15.51 -9.86
CA VAL A 21 24.55 -14.97 -9.33
C VAL A 21 24.71 -15.32 -7.86
N LYS A 22 25.93 -15.66 -7.43
CA LYS A 22 26.23 -15.86 -6.01
C LYS A 22 26.04 -14.54 -5.27
N GLN A 23 25.36 -14.56 -4.13
CA GLN A 23 25.13 -13.38 -3.30
C GLN A 23 25.60 -13.65 -1.86
N ASP A 24 26.11 -12.60 -1.22
CA ASP A 24 26.45 -12.64 0.20
C ASP A 24 25.19 -12.72 1.09
N MET A 25 25.32 -13.41 2.23
CA MET A 25 24.22 -13.61 3.18
C MET A 25 23.68 -12.30 3.75
N ASP A 26 24.57 -11.39 4.15
CA ASP A 26 24.18 -10.14 4.79
C ASP A 26 23.55 -9.20 3.78
N GLU A 27 24.08 -9.17 2.55
CA GLU A 27 23.46 -8.45 1.44
C GLU A 27 22.06 -8.98 1.09
N ALA A 28 21.88 -10.30 1.11
CA ALA A 28 20.58 -10.93 0.87
C ALA A 28 19.57 -10.54 1.95
N LYS A 29 19.96 -10.63 3.23
CA LYS A 29 19.13 -10.20 4.36
C LYS A 29 18.77 -8.72 4.28
N ALA A 30 19.74 -7.84 4.02
CA ALA A 30 19.50 -6.41 3.89
C ALA A 30 18.57 -6.08 2.70
N THR A 31 18.73 -6.78 1.57
CA THR A 31 17.86 -6.59 0.39
C THR A 31 16.43 -7.02 0.66
N VAL A 32 16.24 -8.19 1.29
CA VAL A 32 14.91 -8.70 1.65
C VAL A 32 14.25 -7.79 2.69
N GLY A 33 14.99 -7.38 3.72
CA GLY A 33 14.49 -6.43 4.74
C GLY A 33 13.99 -5.12 4.12
N LYS A 34 14.83 -4.47 3.31
CA LYS A 34 14.44 -3.23 2.61
C LYS A 34 13.21 -3.40 1.71
N ARG A 35 13.06 -4.56 1.06
CA ARG A 35 11.87 -4.84 0.25
C ARG A 35 10.62 -5.01 1.09
N LEU A 36 10.72 -5.70 2.22
CA LEU A 36 9.61 -5.83 3.17
C LEU A 36 9.19 -4.47 3.72
N ASP A 37 10.16 -3.65 4.14
CA ASP A 37 9.90 -2.29 4.64
C ASP A 37 9.19 -1.43 3.58
N TYR A 38 9.67 -1.50 2.33
CA TYR A 38 9.04 -0.79 1.21
C TYR A 38 7.60 -1.26 0.98
N ILE A 39 7.37 -2.58 0.92
CA ILE A 39 6.02 -3.15 0.72
C ILE A 39 5.09 -2.73 1.87
N THR A 40 5.55 -2.81 3.12
CA THR A 40 4.77 -2.38 4.28
C THR A 40 4.50 -0.87 4.25
N GLY A 41 5.47 -0.06 3.80
CA GLY A 41 5.28 1.38 3.61
C GLY A 41 4.23 1.68 2.55
N GLU A 42 4.24 0.97 1.43
CA GLU A 42 3.25 1.12 0.36
C GLU A 42 1.85 0.73 0.82
N ILE A 43 1.70 -0.36 1.58
CA ILE A 43 0.41 -0.77 2.16
C ILE A 43 -0.17 0.39 3.00
N LYS A 44 0.63 0.95 3.93
CA LYS A 44 0.18 2.08 4.77
C LYS A 44 -0.19 3.31 3.94
N ARG A 45 0.58 3.60 2.88
CA ARG A 45 0.29 4.71 1.97
C ARG A 45 -1.08 4.52 1.28
N TYR A 46 -1.37 3.32 0.80
CA TYR A 46 -2.65 3.01 0.17
C TYR A 46 -3.80 3.03 1.17
N GLU A 47 -3.63 2.53 2.39
CA GLU A 47 -4.65 2.62 3.45
C GLU A 47 -5.00 4.08 3.77
N GLN A 48 -4.01 4.97 3.89
CA GLN A 48 -4.24 6.40 4.10
C GLN A 48 -4.97 7.04 2.92
N GLN A 49 -4.60 6.70 1.68
CA GLN A 49 -5.27 7.19 0.49
C GLN A 49 -6.73 6.73 0.43
N MET A 50 -7.02 5.48 0.80
CA MET A 50 -8.38 4.97 0.87
C MET A 50 -9.23 5.74 1.88
N GLN A 51 -8.72 5.93 3.11
CA GLN A 51 -9.43 6.68 4.15
C GLN A 51 -9.74 8.12 3.72
N GLU A 52 -8.79 8.80 3.08
CA GLU A 52 -9.01 10.17 2.59
C GLU A 52 -10.03 10.21 1.45
N LEU A 53 -10.01 9.25 0.54
CA LEU A 53 -10.99 9.16 -0.55
C LEU A 53 -12.40 8.86 -0.01
N GLU A 54 -12.53 7.96 0.97
CA GLU A 54 -13.79 7.68 1.65
C GLU A 54 -14.34 8.93 2.34
N ARG A 55 -13.49 9.64 3.10
CA ARG A 55 -13.87 10.90 3.77
C ARG A 55 -14.35 11.94 2.76
N ARG A 56 -13.64 12.11 1.65
CA ARG A 56 -14.03 13.06 0.59
C ARG A 56 -15.35 12.66 -0.09
N SER A 57 -15.54 11.36 -0.33
CA SER A 57 -16.77 10.82 -0.89
C SER A 57 -17.97 11.12 0.00
N GLU A 58 -17.84 10.91 1.31
CA GLU A 58 -18.92 11.17 2.27
C GLU A 58 -19.25 12.67 2.37
N GLN A 59 -18.24 13.53 2.38
CA GLN A 59 -18.44 14.98 2.37
C GLN A 59 -19.19 15.46 1.11
N GLN A 60 -18.86 14.90 -0.04
CA GLN A 60 -19.57 15.22 -1.28
C GLN A 60 -21.01 14.69 -1.27
N ARG A 61 -21.24 13.49 -0.74
CA ARG A 61 -22.57 12.91 -0.57
C ARG A 61 -23.46 13.79 0.30
N GLU A 62 -22.96 14.26 1.45
CA GLU A 62 -23.71 15.16 2.33
C GLU A 62 -24.04 16.50 1.65
N ALA A 63 -23.07 17.10 0.94
CA ALA A 63 -23.27 18.36 0.23
C ALA A 63 -24.35 18.23 -0.85
N LEU A 64 -24.30 17.14 -1.63
CA LEU A 64 -25.32 16.83 -2.64
C LEU A 64 -26.70 16.62 -2.00
N GLY A 65 -26.76 15.91 -0.87
CA GLY A 65 -28.01 15.69 -0.15
C GLY A 65 -28.65 17.00 0.33
N LYS A 66 -27.86 17.93 0.87
CA LYS A 66 -28.33 19.27 1.27
C LYS A 66 -28.87 20.05 0.08
N LEU A 67 -28.14 20.08 -1.03
CA LEU A 67 -28.55 20.78 -2.25
C LEU A 67 -29.86 20.22 -2.82
N GLN A 68 -30.03 18.89 -2.82
CA GLN A 68 -31.27 18.24 -3.26
C GLN A 68 -32.46 18.62 -2.36
N GLN A 69 -32.26 18.65 -1.03
CA GLN A 69 -33.30 19.08 -0.09
C GLN A 69 -33.70 20.54 -0.28
N GLU A 70 -32.74 21.44 -0.51
CA GLU A 70 -33.00 22.85 -0.80
C GLU A 70 -33.80 23.04 -2.08
N LEU A 71 -33.44 22.32 -3.15
CA LEU A 71 -34.18 22.36 -4.42
C LEU A 71 -35.63 21.90 -4.25
N GLN A 72 -35.85 20.80 -3.52
CA GLN A 72 -37.18 20.27 -3.28
C GLN A 72 -38.04 21.24 -2.44
N ARG A 73 -37.45 21.90 -1.44
CA ARG A 73 -38.12 22.94 -0.66
C ARG A 73 -38.46 24.18 -1.49
N ALA A 74 -37.60 24.57 -2.43
CA ALA A 74 -37.86 25.69 -3.32
C ALA A 74 -38.98 25.39 -4.32
N GLN A 75 -39.03 24.17 -4.86
CA GLN A 75 -40.06 23.73 -5.81
C GLN A 75 -41.43 23.53 -5.14
N GLY A 76 -41.49 23.04 -3.90
CA GLY A 76 -42.75 22.90 -3.16
C GLY A 76 -43.36 24.20 -2.63
N LYS A 77 -42.67 25.33 -2.81
CA LYS A 77 -43.17 26.68 -2.47
C LYS A 77 -43.74 27.45 -3.67
N ALA A 78 -43.72 26.85 -4.86
CA ALA A 78 -44.33 27.39 -6.08
C ALA A 78 -45.76 26.87 -6.27
#